data_AF-A0A928UU65-F1
#
_entry.id   AF-A0A928UU65-F1
#
_cell.length_a   1.000
_cell.length_b   1.000
_cell.length_c   1.000
_cell.angle_alpha   90.00
_cell.angle_beta   90.00
_cell.angle_gamma   90.00
#
_symmetry.space_group_name_H-M   'P 1'
#
loop_
_entity.id
_entity.type
_entity.pdbx_description
1 polymer ?
#
loop_
_entity_poly.entity_id
_entity_poly.type
_entity_poly.pdbx_seq_one_letter_code
_entity_poly.pdbx_strand_id
1 'polypeptide(L)'
;MNFDIITLENLDKSESLPKIVSDQFEETYFVKFGEEHVGVGLYLQDSENCVLAIVGNSEDEYKTLGSYGTSDEHSKLMIHGLKIAFEAYLRSFKGDSAIGKMEIDKD
;
A
#
# COMPACT_ATOMS: atom_id res chain seq x y z
N MET A 1 -13.79 -9.34 -2.37
CA MET A 1 -12.63 -10.00 -3.01
C MET A 1 -11.90 -10.83 -1.97
N ASN A 2 -11.30 -11.96 -2.32
CA ASN A 2 -10.48 -12.72 -1.38
C ASN A 2 -9.00 -12.28 -1.53
N PHE A 3 -8.46 -11.55 -0.55
CA PHE A 3 -7.07 -11.10 -0.58
C PHE A 3 -6.07 -12.20 -0.20
N ASP A 4 -6.53 -13.36 0.28
CA ASP A 4 -5.63 -14.45 0.68
C ASP A 4 -4.91 -15.10 -0.48
N ILE A 5 -5.49 -15.04 -1.68
CA ILE A 5 -4.93 -15.61 -2.91
C ILE A 5 -3.99 -14.66 -3.64
N ILE A 6 -3.94 -13.38 -3.26
CA ILE A 6 -3.13 -12.38 -3.94
C ILE A 6 -1.68 -12.49 -3.47
N THR A 7 -0.76 -12.57 -4.42
CA THR A 7 0.69 -12.52 -4.20
C THR A 7 1.29 -11.29 -4.87
N LEU A 8 2.51 -10.92 -4.50
CA LEU A 8 3.21 -9.76 -5.07
C LEU A 8 3.35 -9.84 -6.60
N GLU A 9 3.54 -11.05 -7.14
CA GLU A 9 3.70 -11.30 -8.58
C GLU A 9 2.40 -11.11 -9.37
N ASN A 10 1.25 -11.02 -8.69
CA ASN A 10 -0.04 -10.81 -9.34
C ASN A 10 -0.46 -9.34 -9.38
N LEU A 11 0.36 -8.44 -8.85
CA LEU A 11 0.03 -7.03 -8.73
C LEU A 11 0.58 -6.26 -9.92
N ASP A 12 -0.32 -5.56 -10.60
CA ASP A 12 0.02 -4.65 -11.69
C ASP A 12 0.06 -3.21 -11.17
N LYS A 13 0.97 -2.40 -11.71
CA LYS A 13 1.01 -0.95 -11.47
C LYS A 13 -0.19 -0.28 -12.14
N SER A 14 -0.86 0.64 -11.45
CA SER A 14 -1.86 1.52 -12.06
C SER A 14 -1.35 2.95 -12.19
N GLU A 15 -1.22 3.65 -11.06
CA GLU A 15 -0.87 5.07 -11.03
C GLU A 15 0.28 5.27 -10.04
N SER A 16 1.24 6.11 -10.43
CA SER A 16 2.36 6.47 -9.57
C SER A 16 1.90 7.38 -8.44
N LEU A 17 2.45 7.12 -7.26
CA LEU A 17 2.32 7.94 -6.07
C LEU A 17 3.67 8.59 -5.72
N PRO A 18 3.65 9.73 -5.00
CA PRO A 18 4.84 10.28 -4.40
C PRO A 18 5.56 9.25 -3.50
N LYS A 19 6.86 9.46 -3.30
CA LYS A 19 7.62 8.70 -2.31
C LYS A 19 6.98 8.85 -0.94
N ILE A 20 6.90 7.74 -0.22
CA ILE A 20 6.32 7.65 1.12
C ILE A 20 7.35 7.99 2.22
N VAL A 21 8.64 7.88 1.91
CA VAL A 21 9.74 8.39 2.74
C VAL A 21 10.82 9.02 1.87
N SER A 22 11.57 9.98 2.41
CA SER A 22 12.53 10.78 1.63
C SER A 22 13.64 9.96 0.96
N ASP A 23 14.16 8.95 1.66
CA ASP A 23 15.29 8.13 1.21
C ASP A 23 14.86 6.82 0.53
N GLN A 24 13.58 6.71 0.16
CA GLN A 24 13.03 5.57 -0.55
C GLN A 24 13.72 5.39 -1.91
N PHE A 25 14.16 4.17 -2.19
CA PHE A 25 14.70 3.83 -3.50
C PHE A 25 13.59 3.39 -4.46
N GLU A 26 12.68 2.56 -3.97
CA GLU A 26 11.52 2.00 -4.64
C GLU A 26 10.56 3.07 -5.14
N GLU A 27 9.69 2.70 -6.06
CA GLU A 27 8.62 3.55 -6.56
C GLU A 27 7.29 3.10 -5.96
N THR A 28 6.48 4.06 -5.51
CA THR A 28 5.17 3.80 -4.92
C THR A 28 4.08 3.86 -5.99
N TYR A 29 3.18 2.88 -6.01
CA TYR A 29 2.04 2.85 -6.95
C TYR A 29 0.74 2.43 -6.26
N PHE A 30 -0.39 2.87 -6.79
CA PHE A 30 -1.62 2.10 -6.67
C PHE A 30 -1.50 0.79 -7.44
N VAL A 31 -2.01 -0.30 -6.88
CA VAL A 31 -1.89 -1.63 -7.47
C VAL A 31 -3.24 -2.24 -7.83
N LYS A 32 -3.24 -3.05 -8.89
CA LYS A 32 -4.39 -3.80 -9.38
C LYS A 32 -4.18 -5.30 -9.29
N PHE A 33 -5.29 -6.02 -9.22
CA PHE A 33 -5.35 -7.45 -9.47
C PHE A 33 -6.38 -7.70 -10.57
N GLY A 34 -5.91 -7.96 -11.79
CA GLY A 34 -6.76 -7.90 -12.98
C GLY A 34 -7.20 -6.45 -13.25
N GLU A 35 -8.51 -6.20 -13.29
CA GLU A 35 -9.05 -4.87 -13.58
C GLU A 35 -9.38 -4.04 -12.32
N GLU A 36 -9.30 -4.63 -11.13
CA GLU A 36 -9.70 -3.98 -9.87
C GLU A 36 -8.49 -3.39 -9.14
N HIS A 37 -8.59 -2.13 -8.68
CA HIS A 37 -7.65 -1.55 -7.73
C HIS A 37 -7.83 -2.18 -6.35
N VAL A 38 -6.73 -2.70 -5.80
CA VAL A 38 -6.76 -3.51 -4.58
C VAL A 38 -5.90 -2.95 -3.45
N GLY A 39 -5.09 -1.93 -3.71
CA GLY A 39 -4.28 -1.28 -2.67
C GLY A 39 -3.11 -0.47 -3.21
N VAL A 40 -2.00 -0.52 -2.48
CA VAL A 40 -0.73 0.16 -2.81
C VAL A 40 0.46 -0.79 -2.75
N GLY A 41 1.50 -0.50 -3.53
CA GLY A 41 2.71 -1.32 -3.60
C GLY A 41 3.98 -0.52 -3.85
N LEU A 42 5.10 -1.10 -3.44
CA LEU A 42 6.46 -0.64 -3.68
C LEU A 42 7.10 -1.54 -4.74
N TYR A 43 7.67 -0.91 -5.76
CA TYR A 43 8.32 -1.59 -6.87
C TYR A 43 9.78 -1.16 -6.94
N LEU A 44 10.66 -2.10 -7.32
CA LEU A 44 12.02 -1.71 -7.67
C LEU A 44 11.99 -0.74 -8.85
N GLN A 45 12.87 0.26 -8.86
CA GLN A 45 12.96 1.21 -9.98
C GLN A 45 13.12 0.49 -11.30
N ASP A 46 12.40 0.97 -12.32
CA ASP A 46 12.43 0.41 -13.67
C ASP A 46 12.09 -1.09 -13.74
N SER A 47 11.31 -1.60 -12.76
CA SER A 47 10.97 -3.01 -12.63
C SER A 47 9.49 -3.23 -12.34
N GLU A 48 8.91 -4.29 -12.90
CA GLU A 48 7.55 -4.75 -12.54
C GLU A 48 7.52 -5.60 -11.26
N ASN A 49 8.66 -5.76 -10.59
CA ASN A 49 8.74 -6.54 -9.36
C ASN A 49 8.26 -5.74 -8.15
N CYS A 50 7.06 -6.06 -7.69
CA CYS A 50 6.52 -5.60 -6.42
C CYS A 50 7.25 -6.29 -5.26
N VAL A 51 7.80 -5.52 -4.32
CA VAL A 51 8.58 -6.05 -3.18
C VAL A 51 7.82 -5.95 -1.85
N LEU A 52 6.88 -5.02 -1.77
CA LEU A 52 6.03 -4.82 -0.60
C LEU A 52 4.70 -4.24 -1.05
N ALA A 53 3.58 -4.75 -0.55
CA ALA A 53 2.27 -4.19 -0.84
C ALA A 53 1.35 -4.23 0.38
N ILE A 54 0.38 -3.33 0.41
CA ILE A 54 -0.78 -3.38 1.30
C ILE A 54 -2.01 -3.45 0.42
N VAL A 55 -2.77 -4.55 0.55
CA VAL A 55 -4.01 -4.78 -0.19
C VAL A 55 -5.18 -4.93 0.77
N GLY A 56 -6.36 -4.46 0.41
CA GLY A 56 -7.52 -4.51 1.30
C GLY A 56 -8.71 -3.67 0.84
N ASN A 57 -9.78 -3.74 1.63
CA ASN A 57 -11.01 -2.96 1.40
C ASN A 57 -11.26 -1.89 2.47
N SER A 58 -10.58 -1.95 3.61
CA SER A 58 -10.71 -0.99 4.71
C SER A 58 -9.45 -1.00 5.59
N GLU A 59 -9.40 -0.10 6.58
CA GLU A 59 -8.34 -0.04 7.59
C GLU A 59 -8.32 -1.26 8.52
N ASP A 60 -9.46 -1.92 8.71
CA ASP A 60 -9.57 -3.13 9.54
C ASP A 60 -9.39 -4.42 8.73
N GLU A 61 -9.57 -4.34 7.41
CA GLU A 61 -9.52 -5.47 6.48
C GLU A 61 -8.47 -5.22 5.40
N TYR A 62 -7.20 -5.27 5.80
CA TYR A 62 -6.04 -5.26 4.91
C TYR A 62 -5.03 -6.36 5.22
N LYS A 63 -4.18 -6.62 4.25
CA LYS A 63 -3.06 -7.57 4.32
C LYS A 63 -1.81 -6.92 3.76
N THR A 64 -0.72 -7.03 4.51
CA THR A 64 0.63 -6.70 4.01
C THR A 64 1.22 -7.91 3.31
N LEU A 65 1.68 -7.72 2.08
CA LEU A 65 2.37 -8.72 1.27
C LEU A 65 3.85 -8.37 1.18
N GLY A 66 4.73 -9.36 1.33
CA GLY A 66 6.18 -9.15 1.31
C GLY A 66 6.76 -8.75 2.67
N SER A 67 8.08 -8.57 2.68
CA SER A 67 8.81 -8.07 3.84
C SER A 67 9.94 -7.17 3.36
N TYR A 68 10.22 -6.15 4.15
CA TYR A 68 11.27 -5.18 3.85
C TYR A 68 12.54 -5.58 4.61
N GLY A 69 13.57 -6.03 3.87
CA GLY A 69 14.76 -6.71 4.41
C GLY A 69 15.83 -5.81 5.05
N THR A 70 15.48 -4.59 5.47
CA THR A 70 16.44 -3.64 6.07
C THR A 70 16.40 -3.69 7.61
N SER A 71 17.17 -2.81 8.27
CA SER A 71 17.10 -2.65 9.73
C SER A 71 15.67 -2.42 10.21
N ASP A 72 15.36 -2.92 11.41
CA ASP A 72 14.00 -2.90 11.98
C ASP A 72 13.36 -1.51 11.99
N GLU A 73 14.13 -0.43 12.14
CA GLU A 73 13.61 0.94 12.14
C GLU A 73 13.24 1.44 10.75
N HIS A 74 14.10 1.20 9.74
CA HIS A 74 13.81 1.63 8.38
C HIS A 74 12.62 0.85 7.80
N SER A 75 12.54 -0.46 8.09
CA SER A 75 11.39 -1.28 7.70
C SER A 75 10.08 -0.80 8.32
N LYS A 76 10.10 -0.33 9.58
CA LYS A 76 8.91 0.28 10.23
C LYS A 76 8.48 1.57 9.56
N LEU A 77 9.43 2.45 9.23
CA LEU A 77 9.15 3.70 8.52
C LEU A 77 8.54 3.45 7.14
N MET A 78 9.10 2.49 6.39
CA MET A 78 8.57 2.09 5.08
C MET A 78 7.15 1.55 5.18
N ILE A 79 6.87 0.65 6.13
CA ILE A 79 5.52 0.12 6.34
C ILE A 79 4.55 1.23 6.74
N HIS A 80 4.97 2.14 7.64
CA HIS A 80 4.12 3.25 8.06
C HIS A 80 3.79 4.21 6.90
N GLY A 81 4.78 4.60 6.11
CA GLY A 81 4.55 5.40 4.91
C GLY A 81 3.62 4.71 3.91
N LEU A 82 3.76 3.39 3.75
CA LEU A 82 2.90 2.61 2.86
C LEU A 82 1.46 2.54 3.37
N LYS A 83 1.24 2.55 4.70
CA LYS A 83 -0.10 2.66 5.28
C LYS A 83 -0.76 4.00 4.96
N ILE A 84 -0.03 5.10 5.01
CA ILE A 84 -0.55 6.42 4.62
C ILE A 84 -0.96 6.41 3.14
N ALA A 85 -0.15 5.80 2.27
CA ALA A 85 -0.52 5.61 0.87
C ALA A 85 -1.76 4.72 0.72
N PHE A 86 -1.91 3.69 1.56
CA PHE A 86 -3.10 2.83 1.57
C PHE A 86 -4.36 3.59 1.99
N GLU A 87 -4.29 4.50 2.97
CA GLU A 87 -5.42 5.40 3.29
C GLU A 87 -5.81 6.26 2.09
N ALA A 88 -4.82 6.78 1.34
CA ALA A 88 -5.09 7.51 0.11
C ALA A 88 -5.83 6.63 -0.92
N TYR A 89 -5.43 5.36 -1.07
CA TYR A 89 -6.16 4.38 -1.88
C TYR A 89 -7.62 4.21 -1.41
N LEU A 90 -7.85 4.02 -0.11
CA LEU A 90 -9.20 3.87 0.43
C LEU A 90 -10.07 5.08 0.10
N ARG A 91 -9.55 6.29 0.29
CA ARG A 91 -10.25 7.54 -0.06
C ARG A 91 -10.52 7.64 -1.56
N SER A 92 -9.55 7.30 -2.40
CA SER A 92 -9.65 7.47 -3.85
C SER A 92 -10.56 6.44 -4.52
N PHE A 93 -10.57 5.19 -4.06
CA PHE A 93 -11.23 4.07 -4.77
C PHE A 93 -12.36 3.41 -4.00
N LYS A 94 -12.33 3.43 -2.66
CA LYS A 94 -13.36 2.79 -1.82
C LYS A 94 -14.31 3.82 -1.18
N GLY A 95 -13.90 5.09 -1.12
CA GLY A 95 -14.67 6.20 -0.55
C GLY A 95 -14.58 6.26 0.98
N ASP A 96 -15.14 7.34 1.56
CA ASP A 96 -14.99 7.69 2.98
C ASP A 96 -15.55 6.64 3.96
N SER A 97 -16.42 5.73 3.52
CA SER A 97 -16.96 4.65 4.37
C SER A 97 -15.94 3.57 4.71
N ALA A 98 -14.81 3.51 4.02
CA ALA A 98 -13.75 2.52 4.23
C ALA A 98 -12.70 2.95 5.28
N ILE A 99 -12.70 4.22 5.66
CA ILE A 99 -11.84 4.78 6.69
C ILE A 99 -12.63 4.79 8.00
N GLY A 100 -12.15 4.05 9.00
CA GLY A 100 -12.70 4.15 10.34
C GLY A 100 -12.61 5.62 10.76
N LYS A 101 -13.67 6.15 11.38
CA LYS A 101 -13.68 7.56 11.80
C LYS A 101 -12.38 7.87 12.55
N MET A 102 -11.53 8.72 11.97
CA MET A 102 -10.43 9.35 12.70
C MET A 102 -11.04 10.00 13.94
N GLU A 103 -10.78 9.44 15.11
CA GLU A 103 -11.01 10.16 16.36
C GLU A 103 -9.99 11.29 16.38
N ILE A 104 -10.46 12.48 16.04
CA ILE A 104 -9.69 13.71 16.21
C ILE A 104 -9.77 14.01 17.71
N ASP A 105 -8.76 13.58 18.47
CA ASP A 105 -8.57 14.07 19.83
C ASP A 105 -8.39 15.59 19.76
N LYS A 106 -9.37 16.32 20.30
CA LYS A 106 -9.31 17.76 20.49
C LYS A 106 -8.72 18.00 21.87
N ASP A 107 -7.42 18.27 21.93
CA ASP A 107 -6.81 18.99 23.05
C ASP A 107 -7.36 20.43 23.16
#